data_AF-A0A1U7M6Z2-F1
#
_entry.id   AF-A0A1U7M6Z2-F1
#
_cell.length_a   1.000
_cell.length_b   1.000
_cell.length_c   1.000
_cell.angle_alpha   90.00
_cell.angle_beta   90.00
_cell.angle_gamma   90.00
#
_symmetry.space_group_name_H-M   'P 1'
#
loop_
_entity.id
_entity.type
_entity.pdbx_description
1 polymer ?
#
loop_
_entity_poly.entity_id
_entity_poly.type
_entity_poly.pdbx_seq_one_letter_code
_entity_poly.pdbx_strand_id
1 'polypeptide(L)' 'MDKMYVVITDKEFSEPMSRERAINIVKNYDEKGITGYIVSEEEANRIGSPENFREPKWE' A
#
# COMPACT_ATOMS: atom_id res chain seq x y z
N MET A 1 -2.78 -13.55 -15.50
CA MET A 1 -2.44 -13.55 -14.06
C MET A 1 -3.02 -12.29 -13.47
N ASP A 2 -3.94 -12.44 -12.52
CA ASP A 2 -4.50 -11.31 -11.79
C ASP A 2 -3.40 -10.63 -10.97
N LYS A 3 -3.18 -9.34 -11.21
CA LYS A 3 -2.20 -8.56 -10.44
C LYS A 3 -2.85 -8.18 -9.12
N MET A 4 -2.26 -8.65 -8.01
CA MET A 4 -2.64 -8.25 -6.67
C MET A 4 -1.79 -7.07 -6.19
N TYR A 5 -2.38 -6.27 -5.31
CA TYR A 5 -1.82 -5.06 -4.76
C TYR A 5 -1.95 -5.06 -3.25
N VAL A 6 -1.01 -4.42 -2.58
CA VAL A 6 -0.96 -4.25 -1.14
C VAL A 6 -0.92 -2.77 -0.83
N VAL A 7 -1.63 -2.35 0.21
CA VAL A 7 -1.58 -1.00 0.75
C VAL A 7 -0.61 -1.00 1.93
N ILE A 8 0.37 -0.10 1.88
CA ILE A 8 1.35 0.13 2.94
C ILE A 8 0.96 1.41 3.68
N THR A 9 0.86 1.33 4.99
CA THR A 9 0.77 2.50 5.88
C THR A 9 2.05 2.61 6.72
N ASP A 10 2.11 3.61 7.58
CA ASP A 10 3.17 3.81 8.58
C ASP A 10 3.32 2.62 9.56
N LYS A 11 2.27 1.80 9.71
CA LYS A 11 2.21 0.75 10.74
C LYS A 11 2.04 -0.66 10.21
N GLU A 12 1.39 -0.83 9.06
CA GLU A 12 0.96 -2.16 8.61
C GLU A 12 0.88 -2.31 7.10
N PHE A 13 0.90 -3.56 6.66
CA PHE A 13 0.56 -3.97 5.30
C PHE A 13 -0.85 -4.55 5.29
N SER A 14 -1.63 -4.15 4.30
CA SER A 14 -2.90 -4.80 4.03
C SER A 14 -2.68 -6.19 3.42
N GLU A 15 -3.73 -7.01 3.41
CA GLU A 15 -3.74 -8.23 2.61
C GLU A 15 -3.68 -7.92 1.10
N PRO A 16 -3.12 -8.82 0.26
CA PRO A 16 -3.16 -8.66 -1.19
C PRO A 16 -4.60 -8.60 -1.73
N MET A 17 -4.86 -7.63 -2.61
CA MET A 17 -6.20 -7.38 -3.14
C MET A 17 -6.19 -6.83 -4.57
N SER A 18 -7.37 -6.73 -5.17
CA SER A 18 -7.52 -6.10 -6.49
C SER A 18 -7.19 -4.60 -6.45
N ARG A 19 -6.81 -4.06 -7.61
CA ARG A 19 -6.49 -2.63 -7.77
C ARG A 19 -7.62 -1.72 -7.28
N GLU A 20 -8.87 -2.04 -7.62
CA GLU A 20 -10.03 -1.23 -7.23
C GLU A 20 -10.21 -1.20 -5.72
N ARG A 21 -10.02 -2.35 -5.05
CA ARG A 21 -10.11 -2.43 -3.60
C ARG A 21 -9.00 -1.63 -2.92
N ALA A 22 -7.76 -1.72 -3.43
CA ALA A 22 -6.64 -0.95 -2.91
C ALA A 22 -6.87 0.56 -3.03
N ILE A 23 -7.42 1.03 -4.17
CA ILE A 23 -7.78 2.45 -4.37
C ILE A 23 -8.82 2.90 -3.35
N ASN A 24 -9.87 2.10 -3.12
CA ASN A 24 -10.92 2.45 -2.17
C ASN A 24 -10.39 2.51 -0.73
N ILE A 25 -9.48 1.61 -0.35
CA ILE A 25 -8.85 1.64 0.98
C ILE A 25 -7.99 2.89 1.15
N VAL A 26 -7.13 3.23 0.18
CA VAL A 26 -6.30 4.44 0.28
C VAL A 26 -7.15 5.70 0.38
N LYS A 27 -8.25 5.80 -0.37
CA LYS A 27 -9.21 6.91 -0.22
C LYS A 27 -9.81 6.97 1.19
N ASN A 28 -10.19 5.82 1.75
CA ASN A 28 -10.74 5.77 3.11
C ASN A 28 -9.69 6.15 4.17
N TYR A 29 -8.42 5.82 3.95
CA TYR A 29 -7.32 6.22 4.81
C TYR A 29 -7.04 7.72 4.72
N ASP A 30 -7.04 8.28 3.50
CA ASP A 30 -6.89 9.72 3.27
C ASP A 30 -7.98 10.54 4.00
N GLU A 31 -9.24 10.11 3.93
CA GLU A 31 -10.36 10.69 4.69
C GLU A 31 -10.15 10.66 6.22
N LYS A 32 -9.31 9.73 6.72
CA LYS A 32 -8.96 9.58 8.13
C LYS A 32 -7.61 10.22 8.48
N GLY A 33 -6.96 10.90 7.55
CA GLY A 33 -5.62 11.49 7.73
C GLY A 33 -4.49 10.47 7.80
N ILE A 34 -4.72 9.25 7.31
CA ILE A 34 -3.71 8.18 7.24
C ILE A 34 -3.13 8.16 5.82
N THR A 35 -1.82 8.28 5.71
CA THR A 35 -1.15 8.16 4.41
C THR A 35 -0.97 6.70 4.04
N GLY A 36 -1.51 6.29 2.89
CA GLY A 36 -1.43 4.92 2.38
C GLY A 36 -0.84 4.87 0.97
N TYR A 37 0.05 3.92 0.72
CA TYR A 37 0.72 3.71 -0.57
C TYR A 37 0.32 2.38 -1.18
N ILE A 38 -0.05 2.37 -2.46
CA ILE A 38 -0.38 1.14 -3.19
C ILE A 38 0.88 0.62 -3.86
N VAL A 39 1.24 -0.63 -3.58
CA VAL A 39 2.35 -1.35 -4.24
C VAL A 39 1.85 -2.67 -4.82
N SER A 40 2.60 -3.27 -5.74
CA SER A 40 2.33 -4.64 -6.19
C SER A 40 2.64 -5.64 -5.07
N GLU A 41 2.00 -6.80 -5.09
CA GLU A 41 2.31 -7.90 -4.17
C GLU A 41 3.80 -8.30 -4.20
N GLU A 42 4.39 -8.35 -5.41
CA GLU A 42 5.83 -8.62 -5.58
C GLU A 42 6.70 -7.59 -4.86
N GLU A 43 6.34 -6.30 -4.95
CA GLU A 43 7.06 -5.23 -4.28
C GLU A 43 6.86 -5.27 -2.77
N ALA A 44 5.64 -5.56 -2.29
CA ALA A 44 5.36 -5.76 -0.87
C ALA A 44 6.21 -6.89 -0.28
N ASN A 45 6.33 -8.01 -1.00
CA ASN A 45 7.20 -9.13 -0.62
C ASN A 45 8.68 -8.74 -0.60
N ARG A 46 9.14 -7.90 -1.55
CA ARG A 46 10.52 -7.39 -1.58
C ARG A 46 10.81 -6.47 -0.39
N ILE A 47 9.84 -5.64 0.02
CA ILE A 47 9.96 -4.73 1.15
C ILE A 47 9.96 -5.51 2.48
N GLY A 48 9.07 -6.49 2.62
CA GLY A 48 8.98 -7.41 3.76
C GLY A 48 8.39 -6.80 5.05
N SER A 49 8.62 -5.52 5.33
CA SER A 49 8.02 -4.80 6.47
C SER A 49 7.83 -3.30 6.18
N PRO A 50 6.82 -2.65 6.79
CA PRO A 50 6.60 -1.20 6.63
C PRO A 50 7.85 -0.34 6.90
N GLU A 51 8.68 -0.75 7.85
CA GLU A 51 9.92 -0.04 8.20
C GLU A 51 10.95 0.03 7.06
N ASN A 52 10.91 -0.93 6.13
CA ASN A 52 11.77 -0.97 4.95
C ASN A 52 11.20 -0.19 3.76
N PHE A 53 9.96 0.29 3.85
CA PHE A 53 9.33 1.07 2.79
C PHE A 53 10.00 2.44 2.70
N ARG A 54 10.53 2.76 1.53
CA ARG A 54 11.09 4.08 1.25
C ARG A 54 9.98 4.96 0.69
N GLU A 55 9.47 5.84 1.52
CA GLU A 55 8.43 6.79 1.11
C GLU A 55 8.92 7.62 -0.09
N PRO A 56 8.14 7.67 -1.19
CA PRO A 56 8.47 8.51 -2.33
C PRO A 56 8.40 9.98 -1.92
N LYS A 57 9.45 10.73 -2.20
CA LYS A 57 9.50 12.18 -2.02
C LYS A 57 9.11 12.85 -3.32
N TRP A 58 8.15 13.76 -3.23
CA TRP A 58 7.75 14.63 -4.34
C TRP A 58 8.37 16.00 -4.05
N GLU A 59 9.41 16.37 -4.82
CA GLU A 59 9.97 17.73 -4.86
C GLU A 59 9.21 18.58 -5.89
#